data_AF-A0A3D2A0K5-F1
#
_entry.id   AF-A0A3D2A0K5-F1
#
_cell.length_a   1.000
_cell.length_b   1.000
_cell.length_c   1.000
_cell.angle_alpha   90.00
_cell.angle_beta   90.00
_cell.angle_gamma   90.00
#
_symmetry.space_group_name_H-M   'P 1'
#
loop_
_entity.id
_entity.type
_entity.pdbx_description
1 polymer ?
#
loop_
_entity_poly.entity_id
_entity_poly.type
_entity_poly.pdbx_seq_one_letter_code
_entity_poly.pdbx_strand_id
1 'polypeptide(L)' 'MDAISYTAARANLASTMAHVCNDHAPIIITRKSEDPVV' A
#
# COMPACT_ATOMS: atom_id res chain seq x y z
N MET A 1 0.75 -8.87 -6.85
CA MET A 1 0.01 -8.26 -5.73
C MET A 1 1.05 -7.89 -4.71
N ASP A 2 1.30 -6.60 -4.57
CA ASP A 2 2.44 -6.12 -3.80
C ASP A 2 2.01 -5.79 -2.37
N ALA A 3 2.89 -6.06 -1.42
CA ALA A 3 2.65 -5.77 -0.02
C ALA A 3 3.72 -4.80 0.50
N ILE A 4 3.28 -3.70 1.11
CA ILE A 4 4.15 -2.70 1.72
C ILE A 4 3.79 -2.52 3.19
N SER A 5 4.72 -2.00 3.99
CA SER A 5 4.41 -1.66 5.39
C SER A 5 3.59 -0.37 5.47
N TYR A 6 2.79 -0.21 6.52
CA TYR A 6 2.09 1.04 6.81
C TYR A 6 3.02 2.25 6.82
N THR A 7 4.24 2.10 7.36
CA THR A 7 5.24 3.17 7.37
C THR A 7 5.65 3.57 5.96
N ALA A 8 5.90 2.61 5.07
CA ALA A 8 6.24 2.87 3.67
C ALA A 8 5.07 3.49 2.91
N ALA A 9 3.85 2.99 3.12
CA ALA A 9 2.63 3.52 2.52
C ALA A 9 2.38 4.98 2.95
N ARG A 10 2.58 5.29 4.24
CA ARG A 10 2.41 6.64 4.78
C ARG A 10 3.45 7.62 4.24
N ALA A 11 4.71 7.18 4.11
CA ALA A 11 5.77 8.02 3.57
C ALA A 11 5.61 8.33 2.07
N ASN A 12 5.00 7.42 1.31
CA ASN A 12 4.94 7.49 -0.15
C ASN A 12 3.50 7.47 -0.71
N LEU A 13 2.52 7.93 0.08
CA LEU A 13 1.10 7.72 -0.23
C LEU A 13 0.69 8.18 -1.63
N ALA A 14 1.15 9.36 -2.07
CA ALA A 14 0.83 9.89 -3.39
C ALA A 14 1.34 8.99 -4.52
N SER A 15 2.59 8.52 -4.42
CA SER A 15 3.19 7.63 -5.42
C SER A 15 2.53 6.26 -5.41
N THR A 16 2.21 5.72 -4.23
CA THR A 16 1.47 4.46 -4.08
C THR A 16 0.09 4.55 -4.73
N MET A 17 -0.65 5.65 -4.51
CA MET A 17 -1.96 5.84 -5.14
C MET A 17 -1.87 5.99 -6.65
N ALA A 18 -0.86 6.72 -7.17
CA ALA A 18 -0.63 6.83 -8.60
C ALA A 18 -0.38 5.45 -9.25
N HIS A 19 0.41 4.60 -8.59
CA HIS A 19 0.67 3.22 -9.05
C HIS A 19 -0.62 2.39 -9.11
N VAL A 20 -1.46 2.44 -8.07
CA VAL A 20 -2.77 1.74 -8.05
C VAL A 20 -3.67 2.23 -9.19
N CYS A 21 -3.73 3.53 -9.41
CA CYS A 21 -4.54 4.11 -10.48
C CYS A 21 -4.05 3.73 -11.88
N ASN A 22 -2.73 3.67 -12.09
CA ASN A 22 -2.17 3.34 -13.40
C ASN A 22 -2.30 1.84 -13.71
N ASP A 23 -1.92 1.01 -12.74
CA ASP A 23 -1.79 -0.43 -12.95
C ASP A 23 -3.07 -1.18 -12.64
N HIS A 24 -4.07 -0.51 -12.06
CA HIS A 24 -5.35 -1.08 -11.63
C HIS A 24 -5.18 -2.33 -10.76
N ALA A 25 -4.08 -2.36 -10.00
CA ALA A 25 -3.68 -3.47 -9.16
C ALA A 25 -3.75 -3.07 -7.69
N PRO A 26 -4.36 -3.89 -6.82
CA PRO A 26 -4.40 -3.61 -5.38
C PRO A 26 -3.03 -3.78 -4.74
N ILE A 27 -2.76 -2.98 -3.71
CA ILE A 27 -1.56 -3.07 -2.87
C ILE A 27 -2.00 -3.37 -1.45
N ILE A 28 -1.40 -4.38 -0.83
CA ILE A 28 -1.67 -4.75 0.56
C ILE A 28 -0.78 -3.89 1.47
N ILE A 29 -1.38 -3.23 2.45
CA ILE A 29 -0.65 -2.51 3.49
C ILE A 29 -0.64 -3.35 4.77
N THR A 30 0.55 -3.75 5.18
CA THR A 30 0.79 -4.57 6.38
C THR A 30 1.04 -3.69 7.61
N ARG A 31 0.52 -4.15 8.75
CA ARG A 31 0.65 -3.49 10.06
C ARG A 31 1.27 -4.48 11.05
N LYS A 32 2.02 -3.98 12.03
CA LYS A 32 2.86 -4.82 12.91
C LYS A 32 2.06 -5.73 13.85
N SER A 33 0.84 -5.33 14.21
CA SER A 33 -0.01 -6.06 15.17
C SER A 33 -1.50 -5.93 14.85
N GLU A 34 -1.82 -5.54 13.62
CA GLU A 34 -3.19 -5.41 13.13
C GLU A 34 -3.28 -6.11 11.77
N ASP A 35 -4.51 -6.47 11.40
CA ASP A 35 -4.75 -7.10 10.11
C ASP A 35 -4.36 -6.18 8.94
N PRO A 36 -3.85 -6.74 7.84
CA PRO A 36 -3.50 -5.97 6.65
C PRO A 36 -4.75 -5.37 5.98
N VAL A 37 -4.56 -4.27 5.24
CA VAL A 37 -5.63 -3.59 4.49
C VAL A 37 -5.32 -3.53 3.00
N VAL A 38 -6.36 -3.36 2.19
CA VAL A 38 -6.32 -3.14 0.73
C VAL A 38 -6.95 -1.80 0.41
#